data_AF-A0A954CM54-F1
#
_entry.id   AF-A0A954CM54-F1
#
_cell.length_a   1.000
_cell.length_b   1.000
_cell.length_c   1.000
_cell.angle_alpha   90.00
_cell.angle_beta   90.00
_cell.angle_gamma   90.00
#
_symmetry.space_group_name_H-M   'P 1'
#
loop_
_entity.id
_entity.type
_entity.pdbx_description
1 polymer ?
#
loop_
_entity_poly.entity_id
_entity_poly.type
_entity_poly.pdbx_seq_one_letter_code
_entity_poly.pdbx_strand_id
1 'polypeptide(L)'
;MSGDGGRRDGYAMLGILGVAVLAYGSALFGHMVYDDLHSVRDNPALRSLTSIPRFFWDVDAFSSIQVRMYRPILLLTFAIDWFLGQGSAWVFKSTNVLLHATSALLVFSIARKFSISRRAAWIAAAMFAAHPLASEAVNMISSRSDVLAACGVLLGVRAYISWQDGSRFAWIAVAVGALVACGSKATGVMLAPMCVVLEIVRPGRVDWRTRSVRQLPVLLVTIAYLVARRELFGVATARAPILTGGHDVLNGAGRDLVTQACVMSNVLPRFVVQSF
;
A
#
# COMPACT_ATOMS: atom_id res chain seq x y z
N MET A 1 25.83 -20.09 21.78
CA MET A 1 25.98 -19.82 20.33
C MET A 1 24.88 -18.93 19.72
N SER A 2 23.89 -18.44 20.48
CA SER A 2 22.80 -17.58 19.97
C SER A 2 23.13 -16.08 19.83
N GLY A 3 24.17 -15.58 20.52
CA GLY A 3 24.51 -14.14 20.53
C GLY A 3 25.19 -13.60 19.27
N ASP A 4 26.01 -14.39 18.58
CA ASP A 4 26.73 -13.97 17.36
C ASP A 4 25.78 -13.90 16.15
N GLY A 5 24.78 -14.79 16.10
CA GLY A 5 23.74 -14.78 15.08
C GLY A 5 22.93 -13.48 15.07
N GLY A 6 22.49 -13.03 16.25
CA GLY A 6 21.71 -11.80 16.42
C GLY A 6 22.50 -10.53 16.10
N ARG A 7 23.77 -10.44 16.56
CA ARG A 7 24.63 -9.29 16.24
C ARG A 7 24.86 -9.14 14.74
N ARG A 8 25.12 -10.25 14.04
CA ARG A 8 25.32 -10.24 12.58
C ARG A 8 24.06 -9.88 11.80
N ASP A 9 22.88 -10.27 12.28
CA ASP A 9 21.61 -9.83 11.69
C ASP A 9 21.38 -8.32 11.92
N GLY A 10 21.78 -7.79 13.09
CA GLY A 10 21.76 -6.36 13.37
C GLY A 10 22.61 -5.53 12.40
N TYR A 11 23.85 -5.95 12.13
CA TYR A 11 24.70 -5.28 11.13
C TYR A 11 24.10 -5.36 9.71
N ALA A 12 23.50 -6.49 9.35
CA ALA A 12 22.82 -6.64 8.06
C ALA A 12 21.64 -5.65 7.94
N MET A 13 20.83 -5.51 8.99
CA MET A 13 19.72 -4.55 9.04
C MET A 13 20.20 -3.11 8.94
N LEU A 14 21.25 -2.74 9.67
CA LEU A 14 21.87 -1.41 9.57
C LEU A 14 22.38 -1.13 8.15
N GLY A 15 22.98 -2.12 7.50
CA GLY A 15 23.39 -2.01 6.10
C GLY A 15 22.22 -1.76 5.15
N ILE A 16 21.08 -2.44 5.34
CA ILE A 16 19.87 -2.22 4.53
C ILE A 16 19.31 -0.81 4.73
N LEU A 17 19.28 -0.33 5.98
CA LEU A 17 18.88 1.05 6.29
C LEU A 17 19.80 2.06 5.60
N GLY A 18 21.11 1.84 5.67
CA GLY A 18 22.11 2.66 4.97
C GLY A 18 21.86 2.71 3.47
N VAL A 19 21.60 1.57 2.82
CA VAL A 19 21.30 1.51 1.38
C VAL A 19 20.04 2.31 1.03
N ALA A 20 18.95 2.16 1.79
CA ALA A 20 17.71 2.91 1.55
C ALA A 20 17.91 4.42 1.68
N VAL A 21 18.65 4.87 2.71
CA VAL A 21 18.97 6.29 2.92
C VAL A 21 19.91 6.83 1.84
N LEU A 22 20.89 6.04 1.39
CA LEU A 22 21.78 6.47 0.31
C LEU A 22 21.03 6.58 -1.04
N ALA A 23 20.09 5.66 -1.31
CA ALA A 23 19.32 5.66 -2.55
C ALA A 23 18.29 6.81 -2.62
N TYR A 24 17.63 7.13 -1.50
CA TYR A 24 16.50 8.07 -1.49
C TYR A 24 16.65 9.26 -0.53
N GLY A 25 17.77 9.41 0.16
CA GLY A 25 18.00 10.50 1.11
C GLY A 25 17.98 11.88 0.44
N SER A 26 18.35 11.96 -0.84
CA SER A 26 18.23 13.20 -1.63
C SER A 26 16.78 13.65 -1.82
N ALA A 27 15.81 12.72 -1.77
CA ALA A 27 14.39 13.01 -1.90
C ALA A 27 13.90 14.00 -0.83
N LEU A 28 14.48 13.94 0.37
CA LEU A 28 14.10 14.74 1.54
C LEU A 28 14.17 16.25 1.28
N PHE A 29 14.99 16.68 0.32
CA PHE A 29 15.23 18.08 0.00
C PHE A 29 14.42 18.58 -1.20
N GLY A 30 13.62 17.72 -1.83
CA GLY A 30 12.78 18.12 -2.97
C GLY A 30 11.44 18.75 -2.53
N HIS A 31 10.83 19.54 -3.42
CA HIS A 31 9.51 20.15 -3.19
C HIS A 31 8.34 19.16 -3.39
N MET A 32 7.13 19.59 -3.01
CA MET A 32 5.87 18.90 -3.33
C MET A 32 5.55 19.07 -4.82
N VAL A 33 5.16 17.99 -5.49
CA VAL A 33 4.92 17.97 -6.95
C VAL A 33 3.67 17.16 -7.31
N TYR A 34 3.11 17.41 -8.48
CA TYR A 34 1.99 16.64 -9.05
C TYR A 34 0.80 16.48 -8.07
N ASP A 35 0.42 15.24 -7.77
CA ASP A 35 -0.72 14.92 -6.91
C ASP A 35 -0.53 15.43 -5.48
N ASP A 36 0.71 15.67 -5.03
CA ASP A 36 1.00 16.25 -3.71
C ASP A 36 0.30 17.60 -3.52
N LEU A 37 0.12 18.36 -4.61
CA LEU A 37 -0.48 19.69 -4.55
C LEU A 37 -1.94 19.59 -4.09
N HIS A 38 -2.75 18.75 -4.73
CA HIS A 38 -4.18 18.66 -4.42
C HIS A 38 -4.50 17.66 -3.31
N SER A 39 -3.67 16.64 -3.06
CA SER A 39 -3.93 15.65 -2.01
C SER A 39 -3.33 16.04 -0.66
N VAL A 40 -2.28 16.87 -0.66
CA VAL A 40 -1.58 17.29 0.57
C VAL A 40 -1.56 18.81 0.72
N ARG A 41 -0.85 19.54 -0.15
CA ARG A 41 -0.54 20.97 0.01
C ARG A 41 -1.78 21.85 0.10
N ASP A 42 -2.80 21.56 -0.69
CA ASP A 42 -4.00 22.37 -0.83
C ASP A 42 -5.22 21.70 -0.18
N ASN A 43 -5.06 20.51 0.41
CA ASN A 43 -6.16 19.76 1.02
C ASN A 43 -6.54 20.35 2.39
N PRO A 44 -7.77 20.88 2.56
CA PRO A 44 -8.21 21.44 3.85
C PRO A 44 -8.52 20.36 4.90
N ALA A 45 -8.79 19.11 4.49
CA ALA A 45 -9.13 18.03 5.41
C ALA A 45 -7.97 17.65 6.33
N LEU A 46 -6.72 17.92 5.92
CA LEU A 46 -5.51 17.59 6.67
C LEU A 46 -5.13 18.61 7.75
N ARG A 47 -5.79 19.77 7.80
CA ARG A 47 -5.38 20.91 8.65
C ARG A 47 -5.71 20.75 10.12
N SER A 48 -6.58 19.81 10.46
CA SER A 48 -6.97 19.54 11.84
C SER A 48 -7.03 18.04 12.11
N LEU A 49 -6.49 17.62 13.24
CA LEU A 49 -6.62 16.24 13.72
C LEU A 49 -8.08 15.91 14.09
N THR A 50 -8.92 16.92 14.36
CA THR A 50 -10.37 16.71 14.58
C THR A 50 -11.08 16.21 13.32
N SER A 51 -10.48 16.37 12.13
CA SER A 51 -10.98 15.84 10.87
C SER A 51 -10.72 14.34 10.69
N ILE A 52 -9.89 13.69 11.53
CA ILE A 52 -9.52 12.28 11.34
C ILE A 52 -10.73 11.34 11.19
N PRO A 53 -11.81 11.44 12.00
CA PRO A 53 -12.98 10.58 11.84
C PRO A 53 -13.59 10.68 10.44
N ARG A 54 -13.53 11.85 9.81
CA ARG A 54 -14.04 12.11 8.45
C ARG A 54 -13.36 11.25 7.39
N PHE A 55 -12.08 10.90 7.57
CA PHE A 55 -11.33 10.10 6.58
C PHE A 55 -11.90 8.69 6.36
N PHE A 56 -12.66 8.17 7.32
CA PHE A 56 -13.21 6.82 7.30
C PHE A 56 -14.60 6.72 6.66
N TRP A 57 -15.22 7.84 6.30
CA TRP A 57 -16.56 7.84 5.69
C TRP A 57 -16.76 8.88 4.59
N ASP A 58 -15.91 9.91 4.50
CA ASP A 58 -16.00 10.91 3.43
C ASP A 58 -14.92 10.69 2.37
N VAL A 59 -15.33 10.28 1.18
CA VAL A 59 -14.44 10.05 0.03
C VAL A 59 -13.99 11.34 -0.65
N ASP A 60 -14.63 12.47 -0.38
CA ASP A 60 -14.25 13.80 -0.87
C ASP A 60 -13.14 14.42 -0.01
N ALA A 61 -12.83 13.85 1.16
CA ALA A 61 -11.70 14.28 2.00
C ALA A 61 -10.32 14.00 1.37
N PHE A 62 -10.27 13.21 0.29
CA PHE A 62 -9.02 12.81 -0.34
C PHE A 62 -8.27 13.96 -1.01
N SER A 63 -8.98 14.93 -1.57
CA SER A 63 -8.37 15.95 -2.40
C SER A 63 -9.12 17.28 -2.35
N SER A 64 -8.40 18.38 -2.58
CA SER A 64 -8.98 19.71 -2.84
C SER A 64 -9.63 19.85 -4.22
N ILE A 65 -9.39 18.94 -5.17
CA ILE A 65 -10.08 18.88 -6.47
C ILE A 65 -11.11 17.75 -6.47
N GLN A 66 -11.93 17.66 -7.52
CA GLN A 66 -13.05 16.71 -7.63
C GLN A 66 -12.58 15.26 -7.93
N VAL A 67 -11.70 14.73 -7.09
CA VAL A 67 -11.14 13.37 -7.15
C VAL A 67 -11.51 12.62 -5.88
N ARG A 68 -12.33 11.57 -6.03
CA ARG A 68 -12.85 10.75 -4.93
C ARG A 68 -12.03 9.47 -4.78
N MET A 69 -11.40 9.27 -3.62
CA MET A 69 -10.70 8.02 -3.29
C MET A 69 -10.94 7.64 -1.83
N TYR A 70 -11.16 6.36 -1.55
CA TYR A 70 -11.25 5.84 -0.18
C TYR A 70 -9.88 5.28 0.25
N ARG A 71 -9.11 6.13 0.95
CA ARG A 71 -7.76 5.82 1.47
C ARG A 71 -7.58 6.38 2.89
N PRO A 72 -8.37 5.91 3.87
CA PRO A 72 -8.39 6.47 5.22
C PRO A 72 -7.04 6.44 5.93
N ILE A 73 -6.27 5.37 5.77
CA ILE A 73 -4.96 5.23 6.42
C ILE A 73 -3.94 6.16 5.78
N LEU A 74 -4.00 6.36 4.46
CA LEU A 74 -3.16 7.35 3.79
C LEU A 74 -3.42 8.76 4.35
N LEU A 75 -4.69 9.19 4.40
CA LEU A 75 -5.07 10.51 4.91
C LEU A 75 -4.71 10.67 6.39
N LEU A 76 -4.86 9.63 7.19
CA LEU A 76 -4.40 9.62 8.58
C LEU A 76 -2.90 9.91 8.67
N THR A 77 -2.06 9.22 7.87
CA THR A 77 -0.61 9.49 7.88
C THR A 77 -0.27 10.90 7.39
N PHE A 78 -1.02 11.43 6.42
CA PHE A 78 -0.83 12.80 5.96
C PHE A 78 -1.22 13.84 7.01
N ALA A 79 -2.33 13.63 7.74
CA ALA A 79 -2.76 14.55 8.79
C ALA A 79 -1.76 14.56 9.96
N ILE A 80 -1.19 13.41 10.33
CA ILE A 80 -0.15 13.31 11.34
C ILE A 80 1.11 14.06 10.89
N ASP A 81 1.61 13.80 9.68
CA ASP A 81 2.78 14.49 9.17
C ASP A 81 2.54 15.99 8.99
N TRP A 82 1.32 16.39 8.60
CA TRP A 82 0.92 17.78 8.54
C TRP A 82 1.02 18.44 9.91
N PHE A 83 0.50 17.79 10.96
CA PHE A 83 0.56 18.31 12.32
C PHE A 83 2.00 18.43 12.83
N LEU A 84 2.84 17.43 12.57
CA LEU A 84 4.24 17.42 13.01
C LEU A 84 5.12 18.41 12.25
N GLY A 85 4.89 18.55 10.93
CA GLY A 85 5.74 19.33 10.03
C GLY A 85 5.17 20.67 9.60
N GLN A 86 3.93 21.01 9.99
CA GLN A 86 3.19 22.19 9.56
C GLN A 86 3.17 22.38 8.03
N GLY A 87 3.03 21.27 7.29
CA GLY A 87 3.07 21.28 5.83
C GLY A 87 4.48 21.20 5.21
N SER A 88 5.53 21.03 6.01
CA SER A 88 6.90 20.83 5.51
C SER A 88 7.03 19.52 4.73
N ALA A 89 7.40 19.61 3.44
CA ALA A 89 7.62 18.46 2.56
C ALA A 89 8.63 17.46 3.13
N TRP A 90 9.61 17.95 3.90
CA TRP A 90 10.65 17.12 4.52
C TRP A 90 10.08 16.06 5.46
N VAL A 91 9.06 16.40 6.26
CA VAL A 91 8.43 15.45 7.21
C VAL A 91 7.72 14.35 6.43
N PHE A 92 6.94 14.71 5.42
CA PHE A 92 6.25 13.74 4.59
C PHE A 92 7.21 12.80 3.85
N LYS A 93 8.27 13.33 3.27
CA LYS A 93 9.25 12.52 2.54
C LYS A 93 10.09 11.65 3.47
N SER A 94 10.39 12.13 4.67
CA SER A 94 11.02 11.32 5.71
C SER A 94 10.17 10.10 6.07
N THR A 95 8.86 10.29 6.24
CA THR A 95 7.92 9.19 6.47
C THR A 95 7.93 8.18 5.31
N ASN A 96 7.98 8.63 4.05
CA ASN A 96 8.08 7.72 2.90
C ASN A 96 9.36 6.90 2.90
N VAL A 97 10.52 7.54 3.12
CA VAL A 97 11.83 6.86 3.18
C VAL A 97 11.85 5.84 4.32
N LEU A 98 11.33 6.19 5.50
CA LEU A 98 11.24 5.29 6.65
C LEU A 98 10.33 4.09 6.38
N LEU A 99 9.19 4.28 5.72
CA LEU A 99 8.27 3.21 5.34
C LEU A 99 8.91 2.27 4.30
N HIS A 100 9.63 2.81 3.32
CA HIS A 100 10.36 2.00 2.33
C HIS A 100 11.50 1.21 2.96
N ALA A 101 12.28 1.85 3.84
CA ALA A 101 13.34 1.17 4.58
C ALA A 101 12.76 0.05 5.46
N THR A 102 11.62 0.30 6.12
CA THR A 102 10.90 -0.74 6.88
C THR A 102 10.45 -1.89 5.99
N SER A 103 9.95 -1.59 4.78
CA SER A 103 9.59 -2.61 3.78
C SER A 103 10.80 -3.46 3.38
N ALA A 104 11.97 -2.85 3.16
CA ALA A 104 13.20 -3.58 2.86
C ALA A 104 13.64 -4.50 4.03
N LEU A 105 13.53 -4.04 5.28
CA LEU A 105 13.78 -4.86 6.46
C LEU A 105 12.81 -6.04 6.57
N LEU A 106 11.53 -5.84 6.23
CA LEU A 106 10.54 -6.92 6.17
C LEU A 106 10.90 -7.94 5.09
N VAL A 107 11.37 -7.51 3.91
CA VAL A 107 11.88 -8.41 2.85
C VAL A 107 13.03 -9.28 3.38
N PHE A 108 14.02 -8.68 4.05
CA PHE A 108 15.11 -9.44 4.68
C PHE A 108 14.58 -10.46 5.69
N SER A 109 13.67 -10.02 6.58
CA SER A 109 13.09 -10.87 7.61
C SER A 109 12.30 -12.06 7.04
N ILE A 110 11.51 -11.83 5.99
CA ILE A 110 10.76 -12.86 5.27
C ILE A 110 11.73 -13.85 4.61
N ALA A 111 12.75 -13.37 3.90
CA ALA A 111 13.74 -14.22 3.26
C ALA A 111 14.43 -15.15 4.29
N ARG A 112 14.78 -14.63 5.48
CA ARG A 112 15.34 -15.46 6.56
C ARG A 112 14.38 -16.53 7.08
N LYS A 113 13.06 -16.27 7.05
CA LYS A 113 12.04 -17.27 7.43
C LYS A 113 11.87 -18.39 6.39
N PHE A 114 12.28 -18.16 5.15
CA PHE A 114 12.38 -19.18 4.11
C PHE A 114 13.75 -19.88 4.07
N SER A 115 14.53 -19.77 5.16
CA SER A 115 15.86 -20.39 5.27
C SER A 115 16.85 -19.95 4.20
N ILE A 116 16.61 -18.81 3.55
CA ILE A 116 17.56 -18.20 2.62
C ILE A 116 18.79 -17.75 3.42
N SER A 117 19.98 -17.98 2.86
CA SER A 117 21.23 -17.59 3.51
C SER A 117 21.23 -16.08 3.81
N ARG A 118 21.86 -15.68 4.93
CA ARG A 118 21.91 -14.27 5.33
C ARG A 118 22.37 -13.35 4.20
N ARG A 119 23.41 -13.77 3.47
CA ARG A 119 23.99 -13.00 2.37
C ARG A 119 22.99 -12.80 1.25
N ALA A 120 22.32 -13.87 0.81
CA ALA A 120 21.31 -13.78 -0.25
C ALA A 120 20.08 -12.96 0.19
N ALA A 121 19.62 -13.14 1.43
CA ALA A 121 18.53 -12.33 2.00
C ALA A 121 18.90 -10.84 2.06
N TRP A 122 20.14 -10.51 2.45
CA TRP A 122 20.62 -9.13 2.47
C TRP A 122 20.70 -8.53 1.08
N ILE A 123 21.23 -9.28 0.10
CA ILE A 123 21.29 -8.84 -1.31
C ILE A 123 19.88 -8.57 -1.84
N ALA A 124 18.92 -9.47 -1.61
CA ALA A 124 17.54 -9.28 -2.04
C ALA A 124 16.91 -8.02 -1.42
N ALA A 125 17.11 -7.79 -0.12
CA ALA A 125 16.62 -6.61 0.57
C ALA A 125 17.31 -5.31 0.13
N ALA A 126 18.62 -5.35 -0.12
CA ALA A 126 19.38 -4.21 -0.64
C ALA A 126 18.97 -3.87 -2.08
N MET A 127 18.74 -4.87 -2.93
CA MET A 127 18.21 -4.67 -4.28
C MET A 127 16.82 -4.04 -4.24
N PHE A 128 15.93 -4.52 -3.36
CA PHE A 128 14.62 -3.89 -3.13
C PHE A 128 14.76 -2.44 -2.62
N ALA A 129 15.67 -2.21 -1.67
CA ALA A 129 15.92 -0.91 -1.07
C ALA A 129 16.48 0.12 -2.04
N ALA A 130 17.23 -0.28 -3.07
CA ALA A 130 17.84 0.61 -4.06
C ALA A 130 17.11 0.60 -5.42
N HIS A 131 15.98 -0.12 -5.55
CA HIS A 131 15.38 -0.39 -6.86
C HIS A 131 14.79 0.87 -7.51
N PRO A 132 15.21 1.27 -8.73
CA PRO A 132 14.73 2.52 -9.35
C PRO A 132 13.21 2.61 -9.55
N LEU A 133 12.51 1.49 -9.72
CA LEU A 133 11.03 1.45 -9.77
C LEU A 133 10.36 2.03 -8.50
N ALA A 134 11.04 2.05 -7.36
CA ALA A 134 10.51 2.65 -6.14
C ALA A 134 10.73 4.18 -6.08
N SER A 135 11.47 4.78 -7.02
CA SER A 135 11.78 6.22 -7.00
C SER A 135 10.52 7.08 -6.97
N GLU A 136 9.52 6.78 -7.81
CA GLU A 136 8.26 7.53 -7.79
C GLU A 136 7.51 7.34 -6.45
N ALA A 137 7.44 6.09 -5.99
CA ALA A 137 6.75 5.73 -4.75
C ALA A 137 7.35 6.42 -3.51
N VAL A 138 8.67 6.58 -3.48
CA VAL A 138 9.39 7.17 -2.35
C VAL A 138 9.47 8.70 -2.46
N ASN A 139 9.75 9.24 -3.65
CA ASN A 139 10.02 10.66 -3.84
C ASN A 139 8.76 11.53 -3.85
N MET A 140 7.64 11.02 -4.38
CA MET A 140 6.37 11.73 -4.43
C MET A 140 5.55 11.42 -3.17
N ILE A 141 5.07 12.46 -2.47
CA ILE A 141 4.42 12.29 -1.16
C ILE A 141 3.12 11.50 -1.31
N SER A 142 2.31 11.84 -2.30
CA SER A 142 1.03 11.21 -2.66
C SER A 142 1.17 9.74 -3.05
N SER A 143 2.31 9.34 -3.65
CA SER A 143 2.63 7.94 -3.93
C SER A 143 2.91 7.10 -2.67
N ARG A 144 2.93 7.70 -1.48
CA ARG A 144 2.94 6.99 -0.19
C ARG A 144 1.90 5.87 -0.10
N SER A 145 0.78 6.02 -0.81
CA SER A 145 -0.23 4.96 -0.88
C SER A 145 0.34 3.60 -1.29
N ASP A 146 1.30 3.58 -2.22
CA ASP A 146 2.00 2.36 -2.66
C ASP A 146 2.98 1.86 -1.60
N VAL A 147 3.75 2.76 -0.98
CA VAL A 147 4.74 2.39 0.04
C VAL A 147 4.05 1.82 1.28
N LEU A 148 2.95 2.44 1.74
CA LEU A 148 2.13 1.93 2.84
C LEU A 148 1.48 0.59 2.48
N ALA A 149 0.94 0.46 1.26
CA ALA A 149 0.34 -0.79 0.82
C ALA A 149 1.36 -1.93 0.79
N ALA A 150 2.55 -1.70 0.24
CA ALA A 150 3.65 -2.66 0.24
C ALA A 150 4.09 -3.01 1.66
N CYS A 151 4.29 -2.01 2.52
CA CYS A 151 4.69 -2.21 3.91
C CYS A 151 3.64 -3.04 4.69
N GLY A 152 2.35 -2.72 4.55
CA GLY A 152 1.26 -3.46 5.18
C GLY A 152 1.15 -4.91 4.70
N VAL A 153 1.28 -5.14 3.39
CA VAL A 153 1.31 -6.50 2.82
C VAL A 153 2.52 -7.29 3.35
N LEU A 154 3.72 -6.71 3.33
CA LEU A 154 4.93 -7.37 3.83
C LEU A 154 4.85 -7.65 5.32
N LEU A 155 4.30 -6.73 6.12
CA LEU A 155 4.04 -6.93 7.54
C LEU A 155 3.07 -8.10 7.75
N GLY A 156 1.97 -8.11 7.00
CA GLY A 156 0.97 -9.17 7.04
C GLY A 156 1.56 -10.53 6.70
N VAL A 157 2.33 -10.64 5.62
CA VAL A 157 3.05 -11.86 5.20
C VAL A 157 4.01 -12.32 6.29
N ARG A 158 4.84 -11.41 6.81
CA ARG A 158 5.83 -11.73 7.84
C ARG A 158 5.16 -12.20 9.13
N ALA A 159 4.06 -11.55 9.53
CA ALA A 159 3.25 -11.93 10.68
C ALA A 159 2.58 -13.29 10.46
N TYR A 160 2.02 -13.54 9.28
CA TYR A 160 1.37 -14.80 8.94
C TYR A 160 2.34 -15.99 9.05
N ILE A 161 3.56 -15.85 8.53
CA ILE A 161 4.62 -16.85 8.69
C ILE A 161 4.93 -17.06 10.18
N SER A 162 5.04 -15.98 10.96
CA SER A 162 5.24 -16.06 12.42
C SER A 162 4.09 -16.78 13.14
N TRP A 163 2.86 -16.66 12.64
CA TRP A 163 1.70 -17.37 13.18
C TRP A 163 1.77 -18.87 12.87
N GLN A 164 2.18 -19.23 11.65
CA GLN A 164 2.45 -20.62 11.27
C GLN A 164 3.55 -21.25 12.15
N ASP A 165 4.56 -20.46 12.51
CA ASP A 165 5.66 -20.85 13.42
C ASP A 165 5.24 -20.88 14.91
N GLY A 166 3.97 -20.64 15.26
CA GLY A 166 3.43 -20.80 16.62
C GLY A 166 3.30 -19.51 17.45
N SER A 167 3.49 -18.32 16.87
CA SER A 167 3.29 -17.06 17.60
C SER A 167 1.81 -16.81 17.92
N ARG A 168 1.49 -16.69 19.22
CA ARG A 168 0.11 -16.56 19.71
C ARG A 168 -0.60 -15.25 19.34
N PHE A 169 0.15 -14.17 19.09
CA PHE A 169 -0.39 -12.84 18.79
C PHE A 169 -0.17 -12.39 17.35
N ALA A 170 0.39 -13.25 16.50
CA ALA A 170 0.69 -12.89 15.11
C ALA A 170 -0.58 -12.56 14.29
N TRP A 171 -1.75 -13.07 14.69
CA TRP A 171 -3.03 -12.73 14.06
C TRP A 171 -3.36 -11.23 14.14
N ILE A 172 -2.96 -10.55 15.23
CA ILE A 172 -3.15 -9.10 15.38
C ILE A 172 -2.30 -8.36 14.34
N ALA A 173 -1.04 -8.75 14.20
CA ALA A 173 -0.15 -8.14 13.23
C ALA A 173 -0.58 -8.43 11.77
N VAL A 174 -1.20 -9.59 11.50
CA VAL A 174 -1.84 -9.87 10.20
C VAL A 174 -3.00 -8.90 9.95
N ALA A 175 -3.89 -8.71 10.93
CA ALA A 175 -5.01 -7.77 10.81
C ALA A 175 -4.54 -6.32 10.63
N VAL A 176 -3.52 -5.90 11.39
CA VAL A 176 -2.91 -4.56 11.24
C VAL A 176 -2.28 -4.39 9.86
N GLY A 177 -1.53 -5.39 9.38
CA GLY A 177 -0.98 -5.38 8.02
C GLY A 177 -2.06 -5.24 6.95
N ALA A 178 -3.17 -5.98 7.09
CA ALA A 178 -4.32 -5.89 6.19
C ALA A 178 -5.01 -4.51 6.25
N LEU A 179 -5.16 -3.93 7.44
CA LEU A 179 -5.78 -2.60 7.63
C LEU A 179 -4.92 -1.51 6.99
N VAL A 180 -3.61 -1.53 7.25
CA VAL A 180 -2.66 -0.59 6.65
C VAL A 180 -2.68 -0.74 5.13
N ALA A 181 -2.63 -1.97 4.62
CA ALA A 181 -2.57 -2.21 3.19
C ALA A 181 -3.85 -1.74 2.48
N CYS A 182 -5.01 -2.29 2.88
CA CYS A 182 -6.29 -1.99 2.24
C CYS A 182 -6.69 -0.53 2.43
N GLY A 183 -6.48 0.03 3.63
CA GLY A 183 -6.79 1.42 3.94
C GLY A 183 -5.88 2.44 3.26
N SER A 184 -4.76 2.03 2.67
CA SER A 184 -3.84 2.90 1.93
C SER A 184 -4.05 2.81 0.43
N LYS A 185 -4.24 1.61 -0.13
CA LYS A 185 -4.49 1.40 -1.55
C LYS A 185 -5.31 0.13 -1.78
N ALA A 186 -6.17 0.16 -2.79
CA ALA A 186 -7.02 -0.97 -3.16
C ALA A 186 -6.24 -2.26 -3.49
N THR A 187 -4.99 -2.15 -3.93
CA THR A 187 -4.09 -3.29 -4.17
C THR A 187 -3.75 -4.06 -2.89
N GLY A 188 -3.97 -3.48 -1.71
CA GLY A 188 -3.75 -4.13 -0.42
C GLY A 188 -4.60 -5.38 -0.18
N VAL A 189 -5.70 -5.55 -0.92
CA VAL A 189 -6.53 -6.77 -0.89
C VAL A 189 -5.74 -8.03 -1.28
N MET A 190 -4.58 -7.88 -1.93
CA MET A 190 -3.69 -8.97 -2.32
C MET A 190 -3.09 -9.74 -1.13
N LEU A 191 -3.12 -9.19 0.09
CA LEU A 191 -2.64 -9.92 1.26
C LEU A 191 -3.44 -11.22 1.50
N ALA A 192 -4.76 -11.20 1.27
CA ALA A 192 -5.62 -12.38 1.47
C ALA A 192 -5.20 -13.58 0.58
N PRO A 193 -5.12 -13.45 -0.77
CA PRO A 193 -4.63 -14.56 -1.59
C PRO A 193 -3.17 -14.91 -1.30
N MET A 194 -2.31 -13.95 -0.90
CA MET A 194 -0.93 -14.27 -0.48
C MET A 194 -0.90 -15.17 0.75
N CYS A 195 -1.75 -14.94 1.75
CA CYS A 195 -1.88 -15.82 2.91
C CYS A 195 -2.34 -17.24 2.53
N VAL A 196 -3.19 -17.38 1.52
CA VAL A 196 -3.57 -18.70 0.97
C VAL A 196 -2.37 -19.37 0.28
N VAL A 197 -1.62 -18.64 -0.53
CA VAL A 197 -0.39 -19.16 -1.16
C VAL A 197 0.62 -19.60 -0.11
N LEU A 198 0.76 -18.89 1.01
CA LEU A 198 1.65 -19.29 2.11
C LEU A 198 1.24 -20.63 2.75
N GLU A 199 -0.05 -20.95 2.84
CA GLU A 199 -0.53 -22.26 3.31
C GLU A 199 -0.19 -23.39 2.32
N ILE A 200 -0.08 -23.07 1.02
CA ILE A 200 0.30 -24.03 -0.03
C ILE A 200 1.82 -24.24 -0.03
N VAL A 201 2.60 -23.16 0.04
CA VAL A 201 4.07 -23.19 -0.02
C VAL A 201 4.69 -23.70 1.28
N ARG A 202 4.06 -23.44 2.43
CA ARG A 202 4.49 -23.90 3.76
C ARG A 202 3.40 -24.77 4.39
N PRO A 203 3.16 -25.99 3.86
CA PRO A 203 2.13 -26.84 4.39
C PRO A 203 2.49 -27.27 5.82
N GLY A 204 1.83 -26.69 6.80
CA GLY A 204 1.93 -27.13 8.19
C GLY A 204 1.19 -28.45 8.41
N ARG A 205 1.59 -29.20 9.45
CA ARG A 205 0.86 -30.37 9.97
C ARG A 205 -0.37 -29.94 10.78
N VAL A 206 -1.23 -29.14 10.16
CA VAL A 206 -2.46 -28.61 10.77
C VAL A 206 -3.65 -28.92 9.89
N ASP A 207 -4.75 -29.30 10.52
CA ASP A 207 -6.02 -29.60 9.86
C ASP A 207 -6.55 -28.41 9.07
N TRP A 208 -7.37 -28.70 8.05
CA TRP A 208 -7.98 -27.69 7.20
C TRP A 208 -8.74 -26.61 7.99
N ARG A 209 -9.38 -26.99 9.10
CA ARG A 209 -10.10 -26.06 9.99
C ARG A 209 -9.18 -24.99 10.55
N THR A 210 -8.02 -25.37 11.04
CA THR A 210 -7.02 -24.44 11.59
C THR A 210 -6.49 -23.51 10.51
N ARG A 211 -6.28 -24.02 9.29
CA ARG A 211 -5.89 -23.19 8.13
C ARG A 211 -6.95 -22.16 7.80
N SER A 212 -8.23 -22.56 7.77
CA SER A 212 -9.35 -21.64 7.53
C SER A 212 -9.46 -20.57 8.62
N VAL A 213 -9.30 -20.94 9.90
CA VAL A 213 -9.34 -19.98 11.02
C VAL A 213 -8.21 -18.96 10.91
N ARG A 214 -7.02 -19.36 10.44
CA ARG A 214 -5.89 -18.44 10.23
C ARG A 214 -6.15 -17.40 9.15
N GLN A 215 -7.05 -17.65 8.22
CA GLN A 215 -7.42 -16.67 7.18
C GLN A 215 -8.39 -15.61 7.71
N LEU A 216 -9.09 -15.85 8.83
CA LEU A 216 -10.14 -14.95 9.32
C LEU A 216 -9.67 -13.51 9.53
N PRO A 217 -8.51 -13.21 10.19
CA PRO A 217 -8.13 -11.83 10.44
C PRO A 217 -7.92 -11.02 9.14
N VAL A 218 -7.29 -11.62 8.12
CA VAL A 218 -7.08 -10.94 6.83
C VAL A 218 -8.39 -10.85 6.06
N LEU A 219 -9.19 -11.91 6.00
CA LEU A 219 -10.46 -11.93 5.27
C LEU A 219 -11.47 -10.95 5.87
N LEU A 220 -11.59 -10.88 7.19
CA LEU A 220 -12.51 -9.96 7.86
C LEU A 220 -12.16 -8.50 7.53
N VAL A 221 -10.87 -8.15 7.58
CA VAL A 221 -10.42 -6.79 7.23
C VAL A 221 -10.63 -6.50 5.74
N THR A 222 -10.26 -7.43 4.86
CA THR A 222 -10.44 -7.26 3.41
C THR A 222 -11.91 -7.14 3.03
N ILE A 223 -12.79 -7.96 3.59
CA ILE A 223 -14.24 -7.90 3.37
C ILE A 223 -14.79 -6.59 3.92
N ALA A 224 -14.44 -6.19 5.15
CA ALA A 224 -14.87 -4.92 5.72
C ALA A 224 -14.45 -3.72 4.85
N TYR A 225 -13.22 -3.72 4.34
CA TYR A 225 -12.75 -2.70 3.39
C TYR A 225 -13.55 -2.69 2.10
N LEU A 226 -13.80 -3.85 1.49
CA LEU A 226 -14.56 -3.96 0.24
C LEU A 226 -16.01 -3.53 0.41
N VAL A 227 -16.64 -3.88 1.54
CA VAL A 227 -17.99 -3.44 1.90
C VAL A 227 -18.01 -1.93 2.09
N ALA A 228 -17.14 -1.37 2.93
CA ALA A 228 -17.06 0.08 3.14
C ALA A 228 -16.85 0.82 1.80
N ARG A 229 -15.94 0.33 0.96
CA ARG A 229 -15.70 0.92 -0.36
C ARG A 229 -16.95 0.84 -1.26
N ARG A 230 -17.66 -0.29 -1.26
CA ARG A 230 -18.91 -0.46 -2.03
C ARG A 230 -19.99 0.52 -1.57
N GLU A 231 -20.18 0.68 -0.26
CA GLU A 231 -21.21 1.58 0.28
C GLU A 231 -20.88 3.06 -0.01
N LEU A 232 -19.60 3.45 0.14
CA LEU A 232 -19.18 4.84 -0.04
C LEU A 232 -19.16 5.32 -1.50
N PHE A 233 -18.85 4.42 -2.44
CA PHE A 233 -18.89 4.75 -3.88
C PHE A 233 -20.22 4.37 -4.54
N GLY A 234 -21.09 3.64 -3.85
CA GLY A 234 -22.26 2.97 -4.43
C GLY A 234 -21.87 1.82 -5.36
N VAL A 235 -22.89 1.12 -5.90
CA VAL A 235 -22.71 0.40 -7.17
C VAL A 235 -22.23 1.44 -8.16
N ALA A 236 -21.20 1.15 -8.95
CA ALA A 236 -20.64 2.06 -9.94
C ALA A 236 -21.68 2.43 -11.03
N THR A 237 -22.71 3.19 -10.68
CA THR A 237 -23.39 4.13 -11.55
C THR A 237 -22.43 5.31 -11.68
N ALA A 238 -21.28 5.04 -12.30
CA ALA A 238 -20.55 6.07 -12.97
C ALA A 238 -21.55 6.70 -13.93
N ARG A 239 -22.06 7.88 -13.58
CA ARG A 239 -22.32 8.86 -14.62
C ARG A 239 -20.97 8.97 -15.32
N ALA A 240 -20.81 8.21 -16.41
CA ALA A 240 -19.75 8.47 -17.36
C ALA A 240 -19.76 9.99 -17.55
N PRO A 241 -18.61 10.69 -17.49
CA PRO A 241 -18.60 12.08 -17.87
C PRO A 241 -19.28 12.11 -19.24
N ILE A 242 -20.41 12.81 -19.30
CA ILE A 242 -21.07 13.06 -20.55
C ILE A 242 -20.02 13.86 -21.31
N LEU A 243 -19.29 13.18 -22.19
CA LEU A 243 -18.48 13.81 -23.22
C LEU A 243 -19.47 14.42 -24.20
N THR A 244 -20.20 15.47 -23.79
CA THR A 244 -20.94 16.35 -24.68
C THR A 244 -19.93 17.28 -25.34
N GLY A 245 -19.05 16.70 -26.16
CA GLY A 245 -18.82 17.24 -27.49
C GLY A 245 -19.91 16.60 -28.33
N GLY A 246 -20.93 17.39 -28.69
CA GLY A 246 -22.20 16.88 -29.20
C GLY A 246 -22.02 15.96 -30.39
N HIS A 247 -22.35 14.68 -30.22
CA HIS A 247 -22.97 13.82 -31.21
C HIS A 247 -23.61 12.65 -30.44
N ASP A 248 -24.94 12.60 -30.44
CA ASP A 248 -25.76 11.53 -29.89
C ASP A 248 -25.45 10.19 -30.58
N VAL A 249 -24.75 9.28 -29.89
CA VAL A 249 -24.51 7.91 -30.42
C VAL A 249 -25.06 6.81 -29.49
N LEU A 250 -25.59 7.11 -28.31
CA LEU A 250 -25.99 6.04 -27.36
C LEU A 250 -27.36 6.27 -26.70
N ASN A 251 -28.41 6.35 -27.53
CA ASN A 251 -29.72 5.83 -27.13
C ASN A 251 -29.76 4.33 -27.46
N GLY A 252 -29.37 3.49 -26.50
CA GLY A 252 -29.47 2.04 -26.65
C GLY A 252 -28.76 1.28 -25.55
N ALA A 253 -29.56 0.59 -24.73
CA ALA A 253 -29.21 -0.40 -23.71
C ALA A 253 -27.83 -1.07 -23.82
N GLY A 254 -27.05 -1.03 -22.73
CA GLY A 254 -25.82 -1.82 -22.61
C GLY A 254 -25.06 -1.54 -21.32
N ARG A 255 -25.57 -2.04 -20.19
CA ARG A 255 -24.96 -1.97 -18.85
C ARG A 255 -24.04 -3.18 -18.57
N ASP A 256 -23.30 -3.66 -19.57
CA ASP A 256 -22.52 -4.89 -19.44
C ASP A 256 -21.01 -4.64 -19.30
N LEU A 257 -20.38 -5.50 -18.48
CA LEU A 257 -18.94 -5.59 -18.23
C LEU A 257 -18.10 -5.65 -19.52
N VAL A 258 -18.68 -6.17 -20.61
CA VAL A 258 -18.05 -6.24 -21.93
C VAL A 258 -17.80 -4.84 -22.49
N THR A 259 -18.73 -3.91 -22.31
CA THR A 259 -18.57 -2.52 -22.78
C THR A 259 -17.50 -1.79 -21.97
N GLN A 260 -17.40 -2.06 -20.66
CA GLN A 260 -16.32 -1.51 -19.81
C GLN A 260 -14.95 -2.09 -20.16
N ALA A 261 -14.87 -3.39 -20.47
CA ALA A 261 -13.66 -4.03 -20.96
C ALA A 261 -13.24 -3.49 -22.34
N CYS A 262 -14.20 -3.26 -23.24
CA CYS A 262 -13.97 -2.68 -24.57
C CYS A 262 -13.52 -1.21 -24.51
N VAL A 263 -13.98 -0.43 -23.52
CA VAL A 263 -13.48 0.93 -23.29
C VAL A 263 -12.03 0.88 -22.80
N MET A 264 -11.69 -0.02 -21.87
CA MET A 264 -10.30 -0.18 -21.44
C MET A 264 -9.38 -0.67 -22.56
N SER A 265 -9.85 -1.57 -23.44
CA SER A 265 -9.06 -2.05 -24.58
C SER A 265 -8.89 -1.01 -25.69
N ASN A 266 -9.77 0.00 -25.80
CA ASN A 266 -9.63 1.08 -26.78
C ASN A 266 -8.81 2.28 -26.28
N VAL A 267 -8.60 2.42 -24.96
CA VAL A 267 -7.77 3.48 -24.37
C VAL A 267 -6.29 3.12 -24.39
N LEU A 268 -5.94 1.84 -24.19
CA LEU A 268 -4.56 1.35 -24.21
C LEU A 268 -3.79 1.63 -25.52
N PRO A 269 -4.37 1.43 -26.72
CA PRO A 269 -3.68 1.71 -27.98
C PRO A 269 -3.43 3.21 -28.21
N ARG A 270 -4.32 4.09 -27.73
CA ARG A 270 -4.20 5.54 -27.96
C ARG A 270 -3.06 6.18 -27.16
N PHE A 271 -2.70 5.62 -26.01
CA PHE A 271 -1.50 6.04 -25.26
C PHE A 271 -0.20 5.54 -25.88
N VAL A 272 -0.23 4.42 -26.60
CA VAL A 272 0.97 3.86 -27.25
C VAL A 272 1.27 4.56 -28.59
N VAL A 273 0.26 5.07 -29.28
CA VAL A 273 0.43 5.73 -30.60
C VAL A 273 0.74 7.22 -30.50
N GLN A 274 0.51 7.88 -29.34
CA GLN A 274 0.88 9.30 -29.14
C GLN A 274 2.33 9.51 -28.65
N SER A 275 3.13 8.44 -28.57
CA SER A 275 4.56 8.52 -28.17
C SER A 275 5.54 8.22 -29.32
N PHE A 276 5.12 8.40 -30.58
CA PHE A 276 5.99 8.42 -31.75
C PHE A 276 5.64 9.59 -32.67
#